data_AF-A0A0F2Q4F7-F1
#
_entry.id   AF-A0A0F2Q4F7-F1
#
_cell.length_a   1.000
_cell.length_b   1.000
_cell.length_c   1.000
_cell.angle_alpha   90.00
_cell.angle_beta   90.00
_cell.angle_gamma   90.00
#
_symmetry.space_group_name_H-M   'P 1'
#
loop_
_entity.id
_entity.type
_entity.pdbx_description
1 polymer ?
#
loop_
_entity_poly.entity_id
_entity_poly.type
_entity_poly.pdbx_seq_one_letter_code
_entity_poly.pdbx_strand_id
1 'polypeptide(L)'
;MTEYKAAINGYAVSSEVKKIIFEEGYVALRIIPEESASIKICETVKIKGGNRLPQGADTILAKKVLCDYNTLIVIEKNFSSFVNVVTDFS
;
A
#
# COMPACT_ATOMS: atom_id res chain seq x y z
N MET A 1 -10.33 -2.30 -17.45
CA MET A 1 -9.59 -1.87 -16.25
C MET A 1 -9.13 -3.12 -15.53
N THR A 2 -7.83 -3.29 -15.30
CA THR A 2 -7.31 -4.47 -14.61
C THR A 2 -7.66 -4.36 -13.12
N GLU A 3 -8.37 -5.36 -12.58
CA GLU A 3 -8.70 -5.45 -11.16
C GLU A 3 -7.67 -6.32 -10.46
N TYR A 4 -7.06 -5.80 -9.39
CA TYR A 4 -6.07 -6.53 -8.61
C TYR A 4 -6.67 -7.06 -7.31
N LYS A 5 -6.18 -8.20 -6.84
CA LYS A 5 -6.51 -8.75 -5.52
C LYS A 5 -5.29 -8.76 -4.61
N ALA A 6 -5.56 -8.56 -3.33
CA ALA A 6 -4.55 -8.64 -2.31
C ALA A 6 -4.09 -10.07 -2.09
N ALA A 7 -2.81 -10.35 -2.26
CA ALA A 7 -2.30 -11.69 -1.97
C ALA A 7 -2.11 -11.95 -0.47
N ILE A 8 -1.93 -10.89 0.32
CA ILE A 8 -1.69 -10.95 1.77
C ILE A 8 -2.47 -9.84 2.49
N ASN A 9 -2.60 -9.98 3.81
CA ASN A 9 -3.05 -8.89 4.66
C ASN A 9 -1.99 -7.77 4.71
N GLY A 10 -2.42 -6.52 4.67
CA GLY A 10 -1.51 -5.39 4.73
C GLY A 10 -2.16 -4.05 4.44
N TYR A 11 -1.39 -3.18 3.81
CA TYR A 11 -1.75 -1.82 3.44
C TYR A 11 -1.67 -1.68 1.93
N ALA A 12 -2.80 -1.40 1.29
CA ALA A 12 -2.85 -1.13 -0.14
C ALA A 12 -2.31 0.28 -0.41
N VAL A 13 -1.33 0.38 -1.32
CA VAL A 13 -0.65 1.63 -1.68
C VAL A 13 -0.43 1.72 -3.18
N SER A 14 -0.15 2.93 -3.65
CA SER A 14 0.40 3.15 -4.99
C SER A 14 1.91 2.85 -4.99
N SER A 15 2.40 2.17 -6.02
CA SER A 15 3.84 1.94 -6.22
C SER A 15 4.62 3.23 -6.44
N GLU A 16 3.96 4.34 -6.80
CA GLU A 16 4.59 5.66 -6.93
C GLU A 16 5.21 6.16 -5.63
N VAL A 17 4.72 5.68 -4.48
CA VAL A 17 5.30 5.91 -3.16
C VAL A 17 6.78 5.51 -3.08
N LYS A 18 7.21 4.52 -3.88
CA LYS A 18 8.63 4.11 -3.98
C LYS A 18 9.52 5.25 -4.46
N LYS A 19 9.04 6.09 -5.39
CA LYS A 19 9.79 7.24 -5.90
C LYS A 19 9.99 8.28 -4.80
N ILE A 20 8.93 8.56 -4.04
CA ILE A 20 8.97 9.50 -2.90
C ILE A 20 9.97 9.01 -1.86
N ILE A 21 9.93 7.73 -1.47
CA ILE A 21 10.88 7.17 -0.50
C ILE A 21 12.31 7.25 -1.03
N PHE A 22 12.53 7.02 -2.33
CA PHE A 22 13.85 7.11 -2.93
C PHE A 22 14.42 8.54 -2.87
N GLU A 23 13.60 9.54 -3.18
CA GLU A 23 13.96 10.96 -3.22
C GLU A 23 14.10 11.56 -1.81
N GLU A 24 13.11 11.34 -0.94
CA GLU A 24 12.98 12.00 0.37
C GLU A 24 13.50 11.16 1.54
N GLY A 25 13.73 9.87 1.32
CA GLY A 25 14.17 8.92 2.35
C GLY A 25 13.06 8.39 3.27
N TYR A 26 11.86 8.96 3.23
CA TYR A 26 10.69 8.45 3.92
C TYR A 26 9.41 8.95 3.27
N VAL A 27 8.27 8.38 3.68
CA VAL A 27 6.94 8.86 3.32
C VAL A 27 5.95 8.51 4.42
N ALA A 28 5.03 9.42 4.67
CA ALA A 28 3.91 9.23 5.58
C ALA A 28 2.62 9.08 4.75
N LEU A 29 1.88 7.99 4.98
CA LEU A 29 0.62 7.72 4.29
C LEU A 29 -0.54 7.79 5.28
N ARG A 30 -1.57 8.56 4.93
CA ARG A 30 -2.81 8.64 5.72
C ARG A 30 -3.59 7.33 5.55
N ILE A 31 -3.97 6.71 6.66
CA ILE A 31 -4.89 5.57 6.63
C ILE A 31 -6.31 6.11 6.42
N ILE A 32 -6.97 5.68 5.34
CA ILE A 32 -8.36 6.00 5.04
C ILE A 32 -9.29 4.81 5.35
N PRO A 33 -10.62 5.00 5.40
CA PRO A 33 -11.56 3.92 5.72
C PRO A 33 -11.50 2.71 4.77
N GLU A 34 -11.77 1.50 5.27
CA GLU A 34 -11.65 0.23 4.53
C GLU A 34 -12.59 0.12 3.32
N GLU A 35 -13.70 0.84 3.37
CA GLU A 35 -14.73 0.93 2.33
C GLU A 35 -14.38 1.89 1.18
N SER A 36 -13.22 2.57 1.25
CA SER A 36 -12.81 3.53 0.23
C SER A 36 -12.56 2.82 -1.11
N ALA A 37 -13.29 3.24 -2.15
CA ALA A 37 -13.17 2.66 -3.48
C ALA A 37 -11.86 3.04 -4.20
N SER A 38 -11.18 4.11 -3.76
CA SER A 38 -9.95 4.61 -4.35
C SER A 38 -9.00 5.18 -3.31
N ILE A 39 -7.71 5.22 -3.64
CA ILE A 39 -6.66 5.87 -2.87
C ILE A 39 -5.86 6.84 -3.74
N LYS A 40 -5.25 7.85 -3.11
CA LYS A 40 -4.20 8.70 -3.70
C LYS A 40 -2.81 8.24 -3.26
N ILE A 41 -1.76 8.80 -3.87
CA ILE A 41 -0.36 8.40 -3.65
C ILE A 41 0.05 8.47 -2.15
N CYS A 42 -0.41 9.47 -1.39
CA CYS A 42 -0.11 9.60 0.04
C CYS A 42 -1.21 9.02 0.97
N GLU A 43 -2.04 8.12 0.44
CA GLU A 43 -3.12 7.46 1.17
C GLU A 43 -2.91 5.94 1.15
N THR A 44 -3.50 5.27 2.13
CA THR A 44 -3.49 3.82 2.20
C THR A 44 -4.75 3.30 2.87
N VAL A 45 -5.09 2.06 2.60
CA VAL A 45 -6.19 1.37 3.27
C VAL A 45 -5.72 0.02 3.79
N LYS A 46 -6.18 -0.35 4.99
CA LYS A 46 -5.99 -1.70 5.51
C LYS A 46 -6.77 -2.68 4.65
N ILE A 47 -6.09 -3.72 4.16
CA ILE A 47 -6.70 -4.70 3.25
C ILE A 47 -6.39 -6.13 3.72
N LYS A 48 -7.37 -7.02 3.58
CA LYS A 48 -7.21 -8.45 3.82
C LYS A 48 -6.82 -9.17 2.53
N GLY A 49 -6.02 -10.23 2.65
CA GLY A 49 -5.74 -11.13 1.53
C GLY A 49 -7.03 -11.69 0.93
N GLY A 50 -7.09 -11.77 -0.40
CA GLY A 50 -8.25 -12.13 -1.20
C GLY A 50 -9.13 -10.95 -1.61
N ASN A 51 -9.08 -9.81 -0.90
CA ASN A 51 -9.91 -8.64 -1.22
C ASN A 51 -9.41 -7.91 -2.47
N ARG A 52 -10.32 -7.22 -3.16
CA ARG A 52 -9.96 -6.34 -4.27
C ARG A 52 -9.21 -5.12 -3.77
N LEU A 53 -8.15 -4.75 -4.48
CA LEU A 53 -7.42 -3.51 -4.25
C LEU A 53 -8.29 -2.32 -4.69
N PRO A 54 -8.31 -1.21 -3.94
CA PRO A 54 -8.99 0.00 -4.36
C PRO A 54 -8.31 0.60 -5.59
N GLN A 55 -9.04 1.40 -6.36
CA GLN A 55 -8.48 2.10 -7.51
C GLN A 55 -7.29 2.98 -7.09
N GLY A 56 -6.19 2.90 -7.83
CA GLY A 56 -4.94 3.62 -7.53
C GLY A 56 -3.97 2.82 -6.65
N ALA A 57 -4.39 1.70 -6.07
CA ALA A 57 -3.50 0.76 -5.41
C ALA A 57 -3.05 -0.35 -6.37
N ASP A 58 -1.74 -0.61 -6.38
CA ASP A 58 -1.10 -1.68 -7.15
C ASP A 58 -0.09 -2.46 -6.31
N THR A 59 0.06 -2.13 -5.03
CA THR A 59 1.11 -2.67 -4.16
C THR A 59 0.53 -2.89 -2.77
N ILE A 60 1.03 -3.91 -2.07
CA ILE A 60 0.66 -4.19 -0.69
C ILE A 60 1.89 -4.16 0.20
N LEU A 61 1.80 -3.42 1.29
CA LEU A 61 2.81 -3.37 2.34
C LEU A 61 2.37 -4.21 3.54
N ALA A 62 3.22 -5.15 3.96
CA ALA A 62 2.98 -5.94 5.15
C ALA A 62 3.28 -5.12 6.42
N LYS A 63 2.56 -5.37 7.52
CA LYS A 63 2.76 -4.62 8.79
C LYS A 63 4.18 -4.70 9.36
N LYS A 64 4.93 -5.76 9.06
CA LYS A 64 6.34 -5.91 9.49
C LYS A 64 7.27 -4.85 8.91
N VAL A 65 6.80 -4.12 7.90
CA VAL A 65 7.57 -3.16 7.13
C VAL A 65 6.90 -1.78 7.25
N LEU A 66 6.60 -1.27 8.44
CA LEU A 66 6.16 0.12 8.66
C LEU A 66 5.94 0.42 10.15
N CYS A 67 5.94 1.71 10.49
CA CYS A 67 5.42 2.19 11.77
C CYS A 67 3.95 2.57 11.61
N ASP A 68 3.07 1.95 12.39
CA ASP A 68 1.61 2.15 12.37
C ASP A 68 1.18 3.00 13.56
N TYR A 69 0.68 4.21 13.29
CA TYR A 69 0.21 5.17 14.28
C TYR A 69 -1.33 5.28 14.30
N ASN A 70 -2.05 4.20 13.93
CA ASN A 70 -3.51 4.08 13.82
C ASN A 70 -4.17 4.88 12.69
N THR A 71 -3.83 6.15 12.53
CA THR A 71 -4.37 7.04 11.48
C THR A 71 -3.37 7.28 10.33
N LEU A 72 -2.12 6.85 10.53
CA LEU A 72 -1.02 7.12 9.62
C LEU A 72 -0.02 5.96 9.68
N ILE A 73 0.59 5.63 8.54
CA ILE A 73 1.77 4.76 8.49
C ILE A 73 2.98 5.55 7.98
N VAL A 74 4.16 5.22 8.50
CA VAL A 74 5.44 5.76 8.01
C VAL A 74 6.27 4.65 7.42
N ILE A 75 6.85 4.92 6.25
CA ILE A 75 7.73 4.01 5.50
C ILE A 75 9.07 4.73 5.31
N GLU A 76 10.18 4.11 5.72
CA GLU A 76 11.52 4.71 5.72
C GLU A 76 12.49 3.96 4.78
N LYS A 77 13.61 4.58 4.38
CA LYS A 77 14.58 4.12 3.36
C LYS A 77 15.19 2.71 3.55
N ASN A 78 15.05 2.06 4.71
CA ASN A 78 15.70 0.77 5.01
C ASN A 78 14.97 -0.49 4.44
N PHE A 79 14.17 -0.33 3.39
CA PHE A 79 13.24 -1.37 2.96
C PHE A 79 13.79 -2.28 1.86
N SER A 80 14.38 -3.41 2.27
CA SER A 80 14.84 -4.49 1.40
C SER A 80 13.73 -5.42 0.89
N SER A 81 12.46 -5.18 1.19
CA SER A 81 11.37 -6.15 0.94
C SER A 81 10.06 -5.52 0.48
N PHE A 82 10.08 -4.79 -0.64
CA PHE A 82 8.85 -4.57 -1.40
C PHE A 82 8.39 -5.90 -1.99
N VAL A 83 7.40 -6.52 -1.38
CA VAL A 83 6.78 -7.71 -1.96
C VAL A 83 5.75 -7.23 -2.98
N ASN A 84 6.14 -7.16 -4.26
CA ASN A 84 5.20 -7.02 -5.36
C ASN A 84 4.40 -8.33 -5.46
N VAL A 85 3.33 -8.47 -4.70
CA VAL A 85 2.41 -9.62 -4.84
C VAL A 85 1.06 -9.11 -5.29
N VAL A 86 0.98 -8.92 -6.60
CA VAL A 86 -0.26 -8.68 -7.31
C VAL A 86 -0.52 -9.91 -8.16
N THR A 87 -1.62 -10.61 -7.90
CA THR A 87 -2.13 -11.62 -8.83
C THR A 87 -2.96 -10.89 -9.88
N ASP A 88 -2.44 -10.85 -11.11
CA ASP A 88 -3.16 -10.38 -12.29
C ASP A 88 -4.28 -11.36 -12.63
N PHE A 89 -5.43 -10.85 -13.08
CA PHE A 89 -6.52 -11.67 -13.61
C PHE A 89 -6.70 -11.31 -15.08
N SER A 90 -6.37 -12.28 -15.96
CA SER A 90 -6.86 -12.36 -17.35
C SER A 90 -8.33 -12.79 -17.37
#